data_AF-G7QAW4-F1
#
_entry.id   AF-G7QAW4-F1
#
_cell.length_a   1.000
_cell.length_b   1.000
_cell.length_c   1.000
_cell.angle_alpha   90.00
_cell.angle_beta   90.00
_cell.angle_gamma   90.00
#
_symmetry.space_group_name_H-M   'P 1'
#
loop_
_entity.id
_entity.type
_entity.pdbx_description
1 polymer ?
#
loop_
_entity_poly.entity_id
_entity_poly.type
_entity_poly.pdbx_seq_one_letter_code
_entity_poly.pdbx_strand_id
1 'polypeptide(L)'
;MTLDNVRKLYERIGTDKGLRDRLYKAEGQAARDAVLREEGLFFTDAEFDEMDGVLHVKCQTHEEAEQFFEFRNWWNFLRRT
;
A
#
# COMPACT_ATOMS: atom_id res chain seq x y z
N MET A 1 4.31 -2.66 14.40
CA MET A 1 2.95 -3.16 14.71
C MET A 1 1.83 -2.52 13.88
N THR A 2 2.13 -1.65 12.90
CA THR A 2 1.16 -1.15 11.89
C THR A 2 1.90 -0.71 10.63
N LEU A 3 3.07 -0.08 10.80
CA LEU A 3 4.08 0.13 9.75
C LEU A 3 4.42 -1.14 8.94
N ASP A 4 4.48 -2.29 9.61
CA ASP A 4 4.72 -3.59 8.95
C ASP A 4 3.57 -4.01 8.02
N ASN A 5 2.36 -3.47 8.21
CA ASN A 5 1.23 -3.74 7.33
C ASN A 5 1.37 -3.06 5.98
N VAL A 6 2.02 -1.89 5.91
CA VAL A 6 2.36 -1.24 4.64
C VAL A 6 3.32 -2.12 3.84
N ARG A 7 4.35 -2.67 4.49
CA ARG A 7 5.27 -3.63 3.87
C ARG A 7 4.55 -4.89 3.39
N LYS A 8 3.68 -5.47 4.23
CA LYS A 8 2.86 -6.63 3.83
C LYS A 8 1.94 -6.33 2.65
N LEU A 9 1.35 -5.13 2.60
CA LEU A 9 0.54 -4.71 1.46
C LEU A 9 1.42 -4.62 0.20
N TYR A 10 2.59 -3.98 0.29
CA TYR A 10 3.55 -3.90 -0.82
C TYR A 10 3.94 -5.28 -1.36
N GLU A 11 4.25 -6.24 -0.48
CA GLU A 11 4.61 -7.61 -0.87
C GLU A 11 3.41 -8.39 -1.47
N ARG A 12 2.19 -8.15 -0.99
CA ARG A 12 0.99 -8.88 -1.44
C ARG A 12 0.38 -8.31 -2.72
N ILE A 13 0.41 -7.00 -2.92
CA ILE A 13 -0.43 -6.34 -3.94
C ILE A 13 -0.13 -6.75 -5.38
N GLY A 14 1.12 -7.15 -5.67
CA GLY A 14 1.50 -7.67 -6.99
C GLY A 14 0.90 -9.04 -7.32
N THR A 15 0.53 -9.82 -6.30
CA THR A 15 0.05 -11.20 -6.44
C THR A 15 -1.44 -11.33 -6.10
N ASP A 16 -1.92 -10.54 -5.14
CA ASP A 16 -3.28 -10.57 -4.64
C ASP A 16 -4.20 -9.64 -5.44
N LYS A 17 -4.59 -10.10 -6.64
CA LYS A 17 -5.53 -9.39 -7.51
C LYS A 17 -6.87 -9.10 -6.84
N GLY A 18 -7.34 -10.00 -5.96
CA GLY A 18 -8.61 -9.84 -5.26
C GLY A 18 -8.59 -8.71 -4.23
N LEU A 19 -7.48 -8.56 -3.50
CA LEU A 19 -7.25 -7.41 -2.64
C LEU A 19 -7.18 -6.11 -3.44
N ARG A 20 -6.42 -6.11 -4.54
CA ARG A 20 -6.28 -4.93 -5.40
C ARG A 20 -7.62 -4.46 -5.96
N ASP A 21 -8.44 -5.38 -6.46
CA ASP A 21 -9.77 -5.07 -7.01
C ASP A 21 -10.74 -4.53 -5.94
N ARG A 22 -10.71 -5.07 -4.72
CA ARG A 22 -11.52 -4.54 -3.61
C ARG A 22 -11.11 -3.11 -3.24
N LEU A 23 -9.81 -2.83 -3.17
CA LEU A 23 -9.31 -1.48 -2.87
C LEU A 23 -9.64 -0.47 -3.98
N TYR A 24 -9.67 -0.90 -5.25
CA TYR A 24 -10.13 -0.06 -6.36
C TYR A 24 -11.63 0.22 -6.33
N LYS A 25 -12.44 -0.77 -5.95
CA LYS A 25 -13.91 -0.64 -5.89
C LYS A 25 -14.40 0.09 -4.64
N ALA A 26 -13.56 0.20 -3.61
CA ALA A 26 -13.89 0.91 -2.39
C ALA A 26 -14.00 2.42 -2.64
N GLU A 27 -15.18 2.98 -2.36
CA GLU A 27 -15.48 4.40 -2.55
C GLU A 27 -14.98 5.22 -1.36
N GLY A 28 -13.90 5.96 -1.58
CA GLY A 28 -13.30 6.87 -0.61
C GLY A 28 -12.50 6.18 0.50
N GLN A 29 -11.90 7.01 1.36
CA GLN A 29 -10.94 6.56 2.37
C GLN A 29 -11.55 5.58 3.39
N ALA A 30 -12.75 5.86 3.90
CA ALA A 30 -13.38 5.02 4.92
C ALA A 30 -13.65 3.59 4.45
N ALA A 31 -14.04 3.41 3.18
CA ALA A 31 -14.27 2.10 2.59
C ALA A 31 -12.94 1.34 2.41
N ARG A 32 -11.87 2.02 1.99
CA ARG A 32 -10.54 1.41 1.86
C ARG A 32 -9.97 1.00 3.21
N ASP A 33 -10.15 1.83 4.24
CA ASP A 33 -9.76 1.49 5.60
C ASP A 33 -10.51 0.25 6.10
N ALA A 34 -11.79 0.08 5.75
CA ALA A 34 -12.55 -1.11 6.09
C ALA A 34 -11.97 -2.37 5.42
N VAL A 35 -11.67 -2.30 4.11
CA VAL A 35 -11.00 -3.40 3.37
C VAL A 35 -9.66 -3.76 4.02
N LEU A 36 -8.85 -2.76 4.37
CA LEU A 36 -7.57 -3.02 5.03
C LEU A 36 -7.74 -3.63 6.43
N ARG A 37 -8.77 -3.24 7.19
CA ARG A 37 -9.06 -3.85 8.51
C ARG A 37 -9.50 -5.29 8.39
N GLU A 38 -10.36 -5.62 7.43
CA GLU A 38 -10.80 -7.00 7.16
C GLU A 38 -9.62 -7.91 6.84
N GLU A 39 -8.63 -7.40 6.12
CA GLU A 39 -7.42 -8.14 5.74
C GLU A 39 -6.34 -8.17 6.83
N GLY A 40 -6.55 -7.51 7.96
CA GLY A 40 -5.52 -7.34 9.00
C GLY A 40 -4.32 -6.50 8.53
N LEU A 41 -4.52 -5.66 7.51
CA LEU A 41 -3.52 -4.81 6.87
C LEU A 41 -3.75 -3.31 7.14
N PHE A 42 -4.54 -2.95 8.14
CA PHE A 42 -4.82 -1.55 8.44
C PHE A 42 -3.54 -0.77 8.81
N PHE A 43 -3.41 0.41 8.21
CA PHE A 43 -2.42 1.43 8.52
C PHE A 43 -3.02 2.81 8.21
N THR A 44 -2.47 3.84 8.82
CA THR A 44 -2.83 5.25 8.60
C THR A 44 -1.99 5.87 7.50
N ASP A 45 -2.43 7.02 6.97
CA ASP A 45 -1.64 7.78 5.98
C ASP A 45 -0.25 8.19 6.51
N ALA A 46 -0.16 8.54 7.79
CA ALA A 46 1.12 8.88 8.43
C ALA A 46 2.07 7.67 8.47
N GLU A 47 1.55 6.48 8.75
CA GLU A 47 2.34 5.24 8.74
C GLU A 47 2.75 4.85 7.32
N PHE A 48 1.90 5.12 6.32
CA PHE A 48 2.28 4.96 4.92
C PHE A 48 3.43 5.90 4.56
N ASP A 49 3.32 7.20 4.88
CA ASP A 49 4.35 8.19 4.54
C ASP A 49 5.68 7.92 5.24
N GLU A 50 5.65 7.39 6.47
CA GLU A 50 6.86 6.94 7.18
C GLU A 50 7.49 5.71 6.51
N MET A 51 6.68 4.71 6.16
CA MET A 51 7.20 3.48 5.52
C MET A 51 7.64 3.73 4.07
N ASP A 52 7.07 4.70 3.37
CA ASP A 52 7.48 5.12 2.02
C ASP A 52 8.98 5.45 1.99
N GLY A 53 9.44 6.28 2.94
CA GLY A 53 10.85 6.63 3.06
C GLY A 53 11.74 5.42 3.34
N VAL A 54 11.27 4.49 4.18
CA VAL A 54 12.01 3.27 4.53
C VAL A 54 12.13 2.31 3.35
N LEU A 55 11.04 2.10 2.60
CA LEU A 55 11.04 1.24 1.41
C LEU A 55 11.92 1.82 0.30
N HIS A 56 11.86 3.14 0.09
CA HIS A 56 12.68 3.81 -0.91
C HIS A 56 14.19 3.63 -0.64
N VAL A 57 14.63 3.85 0.59
CA VAL A 57 16.06 3.71 0.97
C VAL A 57 16.56 2.26 0.85
N LYS A 58 15.65 1.28 0.93
CA LYS A 58 15.99 -0.15 0.83
C LYS A 58 16.13 -0.65 -0.61
N CYS A 59 15.67 0.10 -1.61
CA CYS A 59 15.83 -0.28 -3.01
C CYS A 59 17.31 -0.23 -3.40
N GLN A 60 17.87 -1.35 -3.86
CA GLN A 60 19.26 -1.49 -4.28
C GLN A 60 19.40 -1.71 -5.78
N THR A 61 18.33 -2.14 -6.46
CA THR A 61 18.30 -2.31 -7.91
C THR A 61 17.29 -1.39 -8.60
N HIS A 62 17.41 -1.27 -9.92
CA HIS A 62 16.46 -0.52 -10.73
C HIS A 62 15.06 -1.16 -10.70
N GLU A 63 15.00 -2.49 -10.80
CA GLU A 63 13.73 -3.23 -10.77
C GLU A 63 12.99 -3.05 -9.43
N GLU A 64 13.71 -3.06 -8.31
CA GLU A 64 13.13 -2.80 -6.99
C GLU A 64 12.57 -1.38 -6.89
N ALA A 65 13.31 -0.40 -7.42
CA ALA A 65 12.86 1.00 -7.46
C ALA A 65 11.60 1.17 -8.32
N GLU A 66 11.51 0.51 -9.48
CA GLU A 66 10.31 0.54 -10.32
C GLU A 66 9.10 -0.03 -9.58
N GLN A 67 9.22 -1.22 -8.98
CA GLN A 67 8.14 -1.83 -8.21
C GLN A 67 7.69 -0.95 -7.04
N PHE A 68 8.64 -0.35 -6.32
CA PHE A 68 8.34 0.59 -5.25
C PHE A 68 7.58 1.82 -5.76
N PHE A 69 8.03 2.45 -6.85
CA PHE A 69 7.36 3.63 -7.40
C PHE A 69 5.96 3.31 -7.94
N GLU A 70 5.76 2.15 -8.56
CA GLU A 70 4.44 1.67 -8.97
C GLU A 70 3.49 1.56 -7.79
N PHE A 71 3.92 0.88 -6.72
CA PHE A 71 3.14 0.74 -5.49
C PHE A 71 2.81 2.10 -4.86
N ARG A 72 3.82 2.96 -4.72
CA ARG A 72 3.67 4.28 -4.12
C ARG A 72 2.67 5.14 -4.90
N ASN A 73 2.82 5.18 -6.22
CA ASN A 73 1.95 5.98 -7.08
C ASN A 73 0.52 5.42 -7.06
N TRP A 74 0.36 4.09 -7.07
CA TRP A 74 -0.93 3.43 -6.94
C TRP A 74 -1.64 3.78 -5.63
N TRP A 75 -0.95 3.68 -4.49
CA TRP A 75 -1.57 4.01 -3.19
C TRP A 75 -1.89 5.51 -3.09
N ASN A 76 -1.00 6.38 -3.56
CA ASN A 76 -1.22 7.82 -3.61
C ASN A 76 -2.44 8.19 -4.46
N PHE A 77 -2.66 7.50 -5.58
CA PHE A 77 -3.86 7.67 -6.37
C PHE A 77 -5.10 7.29 -5.57
N LEU A 78 -5.11 6.10 -4.97
CA LEU A 78 -6.25 5.63 -4.18
C LEU A 78 -6.60 6.59 -3.05
N ARG A 79 -5.67 6.92 -2.15
CA ARG A 79 -5.98 7.78 -0.97
C ARG A 79 -6.41 9.21 -1.30
N ARG A 80 -6.26 9.65 -2.56
CA ARG A 80 -6.68 10.99 -3.04
C ARG A 80 -7.99 10.99 -3.82
N THR A 81 -8.56 9.82 -4.08
CA THR A 81 -9.85 9.62 -4.80
C THR A 81 -10.94 9.19 -3.85
#